data_AF-A0A9D9G6Z2-F1
#
_entry.id   AF-A0A9D9G6Z2-F1
#
_cell.length_a   1.000
_cell.length_b   1.000
_cell.length_c   1.000
_cell.angle_alpha   90.00
_cell.angle_beta   90.00
_cell.angle_gamma   90.00
#
_symmetry.space_group_name_H-M   'P 1'
#
loop_
_entity.id
_entity.type
_entity.pdbx_description
1 polymer ?
#
loop_
_entity_poly.entity_id
_entity_poly.type
_entity_poly.pdbx_seq_one_letter_code
_entity_poly.pdbx_strand_id
1 'polypeptide(L)'
;MTMISMRMNVNMFFRNSIFCWQLKVLGLLVVFCCFTSCSKDSSEQQALDFLYANMPLPDSVDYPKEFWEANVAVSLRARREMPWGEKVPGREWRHFVLPLRVNNEDLDSFRIAYYEELRDRVKDKSMYNAVLEVNHWCHEHVSYQPSDSRTSSPMNTMRSAIGRCGEESTFTVSALRAVGIPARQVYTPRWAHTDDNHAWVEAWVDGKWYFLGACEPEPVLNLGWFNAPAARGMLMHTKVFGNYSGPEEVVSRNACYTEINVTKNYTDVSTVKVTVLDADSLPVEGATVDYRLYNYAELYPLVTKKTDVAGQSTLTCGKGDLIVWASKDGRYGFRKVSVGKDIPFSLVLDKDSSYSASLDFELVPPVERN
;
A
#
# COMPACT_ATOMS: atom_id res chain seq x y z
N MET A 1 -2.57 -29.29 -0.84
CA MET A 1 -1.52 -28.25 -0.87
C MET A 1 -1.35 -27.88 -2.34
N THR A 2 -1.90 -26.74 -2.77
CA THR A 2 -1.79 -26.29 -4.17
C THR A 2 -0.37 -25.81 -4.41
N MET A 3 0.42 -26.55 -5.19
CA MET A 3 1.79 -26.20 -5.56
C MET A 3 1.81 -25.71 -6.99
N ILE A 4 2.60 -24.68 -7.27
CA ILE A 4 2.77 -24.17 -8.63
C ILE A 4 4.10 -24.71 -9.16
N SER A 5 4.02 -25.49 -10.25
CA SER A 5 5.19 -25.94 -11.01
C SER A 5 5.34 -25.05 -12.23
N MET A 6 6.50 -24.42 -12.37
CA MET A 6 6.80 -23.52 -13.48
C MET A 6 8.12 -23.91 -14.13
N ARG A 7 8.12 -23.93 -15.47
CA ARG A 7 9.34 -24.00 -16.29
C ARG A 7 9.66 -22.61 -16.83
N MET A 8 10.80 -22.06 -16.42
CA MET A 8 11.27 -20.76 -16.87
C MET A 8 12.28 -20.93 -18.01
N ASN A 9 12.02 -20.31 -19.16
CA ASN A 9 13.03 -20.10 -20.19
C ASN A 9 13.59 -18.69 -20.05
N VAL A 10 14.84 -18.57 -19.64
CA VAL A 10 15.51 -17.27 -19.52
C VAL A 10 16.06 -16.89 -20.88
N ASN A 11 15.36 -16.01 -21.61
CA ASN A 11 15.83 -15.35 -22.83
C ASN A 11 15.51 -13.86 -22.72
N MET A 12 16.53 -13.01 -22.60
CA MET A 12 16.33 -11.58 -22.40
C MET A 12 16.38 -10.83 -23.74
N PHE A 13 15.26 -10.23 -24.15
CA PHE A 13 15.21 -9.16 -25.16
C PHE A 13 15.17 -7.82 -24.43
N PHE A 14 16.14 -6.95 -24.68
CA PHE A 14 16.09 -5.56 -24.22
C PHE A 14 15.00 -4.81 -24.99
N ARG A 15 13.98 -4.30 -24.28
CA ARG A 15 13.10 -3.26 -24.80
C ARG A 15 13.77 -1.91 -24.53
N ASN A 16 14.23 -1.24 -25.60
CA ASN A 16 14.75 0.13 -25.52
C ASN A 16 13.63 1.08 -25.07
N SER A 17 13.81 1.70 -23.90
CA SER A 17 13.03 2.85 -23.46
C SER A 17 13.65 4.16 -23.97
N ILE A 18 12.75 5.02 -24.41
CA ILE A 18 12.94 6.28 -25.14
C ILE A 18 13.64 7.35 -24.28
N PHE A 19 14.41 8.22 -24.95
CA PHE A 19 15.05 9.44 -24.46
C PHE A 19 14.18 10.27 -23.50
N CYS A 20 14.70 10.62 -22.33
CA CYS A 20 14.19 11.70 -21.50
C CYS A 20 15.26 12.80 -21.38
N TRP A 21 14.96 13.97 -21.91
CA TRP A 21 15.80 15.16 -21.77
C TRP A 21 15.74 15.68 -20.32
N GLN A 22 16.91 15.88 -19.71
CA GLN A 22 17.03 16.64 -18.48
C GLN A 22 16.95 18.14 -18.80
N LEU A 23 15.93 18.83 -18.28
CA LEU A 23 16.00 20.27 -18.06
C LEU A 23 16.40 20.53 -16.60
N LYS A 24 17.56 21.17 -16.42
CA LYS A 24 17.97 21.78 -15.15
C LYS A 24 17.14 23.05 -14.95
N VAL A 25 16.43 23.16 -13.83
CA VAL A 25 15.95 24.44 -13.31
C VAL A 25 16.54 24.63 -11.91
N LEU A 26 17.17 25.80 -11.73
CA LEU A 26 17.85 26.25 -10.53
C LEU A 26 16.87 26.50 -9.37
N GLY A 27 17.28 26.05 -8.18
CA GLY A 27 17.27 26.79 -6.92
C GLY A 27 15.94 27.31 -6.37
N LEU A 28 15.40 26.63 -5.35
CA LEU A 28 14.64 27.29 -4.30
C LEU A 28 15.03 26.74 -2.92
N LEU A 29 15.20 27.66 -1.97
CA LEU A 29 15.59 27.44 -0.58
C LEU A 29 14.67 26.41 0.10
N VAL A 30 15.27 25.36 0.66
CA VAL A 30 14.63 24.51 1.65
C VAL A 30 14.77 25.20 3.01
N VAL A 31 13.69 25.82 3.48
CA VAL A 31 13.58 26.25 4.88
C VAL A 31 13.30 25.01 5.71
N PHE A 32 14.29 24.58 6.48
CA PHE A 32 14.19 23.47 7.41
C PHE A 32 13.39 23.94 8.65
N CYS A 33 12.07 23.76 8.64
CA CYS A 33 11.27 23.90 9.86
C CYS A 33 11.25 22.56 10.60
N CYS A 34 12.08 22.46 11.65
CA CYS A 34 11.93 21.46 12.69
C CYS A 34 10.61 21.67 13.44
N PHE A 35 9.52 21.04 13.00
CA PHE A 35 8.30 20.91 13.80
C PHE A 35 8.38 19.67 14.69
N THR A 36 9.07 19.80 15.80
CA THR A 36 8.87 18.96 16.99
C THR A 36 7.90 19.68 17.92
N SER A 37 6.61 19.62 17.60
CA SER A 37 5.57 19.65 18.63
C SER A 37 4.33 18.91 18.13
N CYS A 38 3.89 17.93 18.92
CA CYS A 38 2.65 17.20 18.69
C CYS A 38 1.50 18.05 19.25
N SER A 39 1.12 19.14 18.56
CA SER A 39 -0.09 19.87 18.93
C SER A 39 -1.31 19.07 18.49
N LYS A 40 -2.23 18.83 19.43
CA LYS A 40 -3.48 18.09 19.18
C LYS A 40 -4.37 18.81 18.16
N ASP A 41 -4.29 20.13 18.08
CA ASP A 41 -4.95 20.94 17.07
C ASP A 41 -4.01 21.19 15.90
N SER A 42 -4.35 20.61 14.75
CA SER A 42 -3.81 21.05 13.46
C SER A 42 -4.68 22.21 13.00
N SER A 43 -4.10 23.41 12.92
CA SER A 43 -4.82 24.52 12.29
C SER A 43 -5.14 24.18 10.83
N GLU A 44 -6.13 24.84 10.26
CA GLU A 44 -6.47 24.70 8.84
C GLU A 44 -5.23 24.90 7.95
N GLN A 45 -4.41 25.91 8.25
CA GLN A 45 -3.15 26.15 7.55
C GLN A 45 -2.17 24.97 7.69
N GLN A 46 -1.99 24.40 8.88
CA GLN A 46 -1.09 23.25 9.07
C GLN A 46 -1.57 22.01 8.31
N ALA A 47 -2.89 21.82 8.21
CA ALA A 47 -3.48 20.73 7.44
C ALA A 47 -3.26 20.93 5.93
N LEU A 48 -3.45 22.15 5.43
CA LEU A 48 -3.16 22.51 4.03
C LEU A 48 -1.67 22.36 3.72
N ASP A 49 -0.79 22.88 4.56
CA ASP A 49 0.67 22.77 4.40
C ASP A 49 1.09 21.30 4.30
N PHE A 50 0.51 20.44 5.15
CA PHE A 50 0.76 19.01 5.08
C PHE A 50 0.30 18.40 3.75
N LEU A 51 -0.89 18.74 3.26
CA LEU A 51 -1.37 18.23 1.98
C LEU A 51 -0.48 18.72 0.83
N TYR A 52 -0.18 20.01 0.73
CA TYR A 52 0.63 20.59 -0.34
C TYR A 52 2.07 20.10 -0.35
N ALA A 53 2.65 19.83 0.82
CA ALA A 53 4.00 19.29 0.92
C ALA A 53 4.12 17.84 0.42
N ASN A 54 3.01 17.10 0.32
CA ASN A 54 3.02 15.65 0.07
C ASN A 54 2.08 15.20 -1.06
N MET A 55 1.35 16.11 -1.70
CA MET A 55 0.45 15.75 -2.81
C MET A 55 1.23 15.48 -4.10
N PRO A 56 0.77 14.54 -4.94
CA PRO A 56 1.21 14.42 -6.31
C PRO A 56 1.09 15.74 -7.08
N LEU A 57 2.00 15.98 -8.03
CA LEU A 57 1.97 17.20 -8.86
C LEU A 57 0.60 17.45 -9.51
N PRO A 58 -0.08 16.46 -10.15
CA PRO A 58 -1.41 16.66 -10.72
C PRO A 58 -2.43 17.20 -9.71
N ASP A 59 -2.46 16.64 -8.50
CA ASP A 59 -3.38 17.08 -7.44
C ASP A 59 -3.19 18.56 -7.06
N SER A 60 -1.94 19.05 -7.10
CA SER A 60 -1.61 20.45 -6.76
C SER A 60 -1.98 21.47 -7.85
N VAL A 61 -2.14 21.02 -9.09
CA VAL A 61 -2.36 21.91 -10.26
C VAL A 61 -3.77 21.76 -10.84
N ASP A 62 -4.39 20.59 -10.72
CA ASP A 62 -5.70 20.30 -11.31
C ASP A 62 -6.86 20.80 -10.44
N TYR A 63 -6.61 21.07 -9.15
CA TYR A 63 -7.63 21.51 -8.20
C TYR A 63 -7.29 22.88 -7.60
N PRO A 64 -8.26 23.82 -7.55
CA PRO A 64 -8.05 25.14 -6.96
C PRO A 64 -7.86 25.04 -5.44
N LYS A 65 -7.24 26.06 -4.82
CA LYS A 65 -6.97 26.05 -3.36
C LYS A 65 -8.24 25.90 -2.53
N GLU A 66 -9.34 26.50 -3.00
CA GLU A 66 -10.66 26.46 -2.37
C GLU A 66 -11.22 25.04 -2.26
N PHE A 67 -10.88 24.15 -3.19
CA PHE A 67 -11.24 22.73 -3.12
C PHE A 67 -10.59 22.05 -1.90
N TRP A 68 -9.31 22.35 -1.66
CA TRP A 68 -8.57 21.80 -0.53
C TRP A 68 -9.03 22.41 0.78
N GLU A 69 -9.22 23.73 0.84
CA GLU A 69 -9.76 24.44 2.01
C GLU A 69 -11.12 23.87 2.43
N ALA A 70 -12.05 23.67 1.48
CA ALA A 70 -13.36 23.09 1.77
C ALA A 70 -13.26 21.67 2.36
N ASN A 71 -12.40 20.82 1.80
CA ASN A 71 -12.20 19.46 2.31
C ASN A 71 -11.51 19.42 3.67
N VAL A 72 -10.54 20.31 3.91
CA VAL A 72 -9.87 20.47 5.22
C VAL A 72 -10.88 20.94 6.27
N ALA A 73 -11.72 21.93 5.93
CA ALA A 73 -12.76 22.43 6.82
C ALA A 73 -13.72 21.33 7.28
N VAL A 74 -14.17 20.47 6.37
CA VAL A 74 -15.01 19.31 6.71
C VAL A 74 -14.25 18.28 7.54
N SER A 75 -12.97 18.02 7.25
CA SER A 75 -12.15 17.08 8.03
C SER A 75 -11.94 17.55 9.47
N LEU A 76 -11.74 18.85 9.68
CA LEU A 76 -11.64 19.47 11.00
C LEU A 76 -13.00 19.52 11.70
N ARG A 77 -14.10 19.72 10.95
CA ARG A 77 -15.46 19.66 11.48
C ARG A 77 -15.79 18.26 11.99
N ALA A 78 -15.53 17.21 11.20
CA ALA A 78 -15.68 15.82 11.61
C ALA A 78 -14.87 15.53 12.88
N ARG A 79 -13.63 16.04 12.94
CA ARG A 79 -12.80 15.91 14.14
C ARG A 79 -13.37 16.61 15.38
N ARG A 80 -14.19 17.66 15.24
CA ARG A 80 -14.84 18.33 16.39
C ARG A 80 -16.17 17.68 16.77
N GLU A 81 -16.95 17.26 15.79
CA GLU A 81 -18.33 16.79 16.01
C GLU A 81 -18.40 15.30 16.36
N MET A 82 -17.46 14.48 15.89
CA MET A 82 -17.54 13.03 16.08
C MET A 82 -17.05 12.60 17.47
N PRO A 83 -17.66 11.59 18.13
CA PRO A 83 -17.30 11.15 19.48
C PRO A 83 -15.86 10.67 19.66
N TRP A 84 -15.16 10.38 18.56
CA TRP A 84 -13.78 9.94 18.56
C TRP A 84 -12.76 11.02 18.19
N GLY A 85 -13.21 12.22 17.85
CA GLY A 85 -12.36 13.31 17.39
C GLY A 85 -11.16 13.60 18.31
N GLU A 86 -11.38 13.53 19.63
CA GLU A 86 -10.35 13.70 20.65
C GLU A 86 -9.50 12.45 20.92
N LYS A 87 -10.01 11.26 20.56
CA LYS A 87 -9.35 9.96 20.79
C LYS A 87 -8.35 9.62 19.70
N VAL A 88 -8.61 10.05 18.46
CA VAL A 88 -7.72 9.82 17.32
C VAL A 88 -6.44 10.65 17.50
N PRO A 89 -5.24 10.02 17.59
CA PRO A 89 -4.02 10.77 17.75
C PRO A 89 -3.65 11.55 16.48
N GLY A 90 -2.84 12.60 16.65
CA GLY A 90 -2.53 13.54 15.57
C GLY A 90 -1.82 12.89 14.36
N ARG A 91 -1.01 11.85 14.57
CA ARG A 91 -0.36 11.10 13.48
C ARG A 91 -1.40 10.36 12.66
N GLU A 92 -2.29 9.61 13.30
CA GLU A 92 -3.31 8.81 12.65
C GLU A 92 -4.29 9.70 11.88
N TRP A 93 -4.72 10.81 12.49
CA TRP A 93 -5.56 11.79 11.81
C TRP A 93 -4.86 12.38 10.58
N ARG A 94 -3.61 12.83 10.73
CA ARG A 94 -2.86 13.48 9.66
C ARG A 94 -2.61 12.58 8.45
N HIS A 95 -2.32 11.30 8.67
CA HIS A 95 -1.94 10.38 7.59
C HIS A 95 -3.09 9.52 7.07
N PHE A 96 -4.15 9.30 7.87
CA PHE A 96 -5.19 8.33 7.52
C PHE A 96 -6.61 8.90 7.62
N VAL A 97 -6.79 10.19 7.93
CA VAL A 97 -8.07 10.92 7.82
C VAL A 97 -7.96 12.06 6.82
N LEU A 98 -6.97 12.94 7.03
CA LEU A 98 -6.83 14.18 6.29
C LEU A 98 -6.65 13.99 4.77
N PRO A 99 -5.80 13.07 4.27
CA PRO A 99 -5.62 12.88 2.83
C PRO A 99 -6.93 12.49 2.13
N LEU A 100 -7.24 13.17 1.03
CA LEU A 100 -8.36 12.81 0.14
C LEU A 100 -8.01 11.59 -0.70
N ARG A 101 -6.79 11.58 -1.27
CA ARG A 101 -6.31 10.48 -2.07
C ARG A 101 -6.19 9.20 -1.26
N VAL A 102 -6.65 8.10 -1.84
CA VAL A 102 -6.50 6.73 -1.35
C VAL A 102 -5.59 5.94 -2.27
N ASN A 103 -5.81 6.01 -3.59
CA ASN A 103 -5.08 5.25 -4.60
C ASN A 103 -4.81 6.09 -5.87
N ASN A 104 -5.22 5.62 -7.04
CA ASN A 104 -5.00 6.22 -8.36
C ASN A 104 -6.27 6.87 -8.95
N GLU A 105 -7.30 7.10 -8.13
CA GLU A 105 -8.55 7.73 -8.52
C GLU A 105 -8.41 9.23 -8.85
N ASP A 106 -9.40 9.77 -9.55
CA ASP A 106 -9.61 11.23 -9.59
C ASP A 106 -10.18 11.70 -8.24
N LEU A 107 -9.80 12.90 -7.80
CA LEU A 107 -10.29 13.47 -6.56
C LEU A 107 -11.65 14.13 -6.79
N ASP A 108 -12.50 14.09 -5.78
CA ASP A 108 -13.82 14.69 -5.84
C ASP A 108 -14.28 15.21 -4.47
N SER A 109 -15.48 15.78 -4.44
CA SER A 109 -16.08 16.38 -3.25
C SER A 109 -16.88 15.40 -2.40
N PHE A 110 -16.63 14.08 -2.49
CA PHE A 110 -17.38 13.05 -1.75
C PHE A 110 -17.46 13.34 -0.25
N ARG A 111 -16.32 13.69 0.36
CA ARG A 111 -16.23 14.03 1.79
C ARG A 111 -17.19 15.16 2.16
N ILE A 112 -17.28 16.19 1.32
CA ILE A 112 -18.14 17.35 1.56
C ILE A 112 -19.61 16.94 1.38
N ALA A 113 -19.91 16.18 0.33
CA ALA A 113 -21.27 15.79 -0.04
C ALA A 113 -21.93 14.86 0.99
N TYR A 114 -21.18 13.88 1.51
CA TYR A 114 -21.74 12.79 2.33
C TYR A 114 -21.43 12.88 3.83
N TYR A 115 -20.77 13.94 4.29
CA TYR A 115 -20.46 14.09 5.71
C TYR A 115 -21.72 14.08 6.59
N GLU A 116 -22.74 14.88 6.24
CA GLU A 116 -23.97 15.01 7.05
C GLU A 116 -24.70 13.67 7.19
N GLU A 117 -24.88 12.96 6.07
CA GLU A 117 -25.56 11.67 6.01
C GLU A 117 -24.82 10.60 6.82
N LEU A 118 -23.50 10.46 6.61
CA LEU A 118 -22.69 9.50 7.34
C LEU A 118 -22.63 9.85 8.83
N ARG A 119 -22.46 11.14 9.18
CA ARG A 119 -22.45 11.61 10.58
C ARG A 119 -23.75 11.22 11.28
N ASP A 120 -24.90 11.53 10.70
CA ASP A 120 -26.19 11.26 11.34
C ASP A 120 -26.45 9.78 11.55
N ARG A 121 -25.85 8.93 10.71
CA ARG A 121 -25.91 7.47 10.85
C ARG A 121 -25.04 6.92 11.99
N VAL A 122 -23.95 7.59 12.37
CA VAL A 122 -22.94 7.03 13.28
C VAL A 122 -22.60 7.84 14.53
N LYS A 123 -23.10 9.08 14.67
CA LYS A 123 -22.76 9.99 15.79
C LYS A 123 -23.06 9.44 17.18
N ASP A 124 -24.02 8.54 17.31
CA ASP A 124 -24.41 7.94 18.59
C ASP A 124 -23.79 6.54 18.80
N LYS A 125 -22.83 6.14 17.96
CA LYS A 125 -22.17 4.82 18.01
C LYS A 125 -20.76 4.91 18.60
N SER A 126 -20.30 3.79 19.15
CA SER A 126 -18.87 3.60 19.41
C SER A 126 -18.09 3.62 18.08
N MET A 127 -16.80 3.93 18.11
CA MET A 127 -15.99 3.92 16.88
C MET A 127 -16.01 2.54 16.19
N TYR A 128 -15.95 1.45 16.96
CA TYR A 128 -16.09 0.08 16.45
C TYR A 128 -17.40 -0.13 15.67
N ASN A 129 -18.54 0.23 16.28
CA ASN A 129 -19.85 0.06 15.64
C ASN A 129 -20.05 1.06 14.50
N ALA A 130 -19.41 2.22 14.55
CA ALA A 130 -19.43 3.19 13.46
C ALA A 130 -18.70 2.66 12.22
N VAL A 131 -17.57 1.95 12.37
CA VAL A 131 -16.89 1.31 11.23
C VAL A 131 -17.80 0.29 10.54
N LEU A 132 -18.45 -0.58 11.32
CA LEU A 132 -19.40 -1.56 10.79
C LEU A 132 -20.58 -0.88 10.09
N GLU A 133 -21.14 0.16 10.72
CA GLU A 133 -22.27 0.91 10.17
C GLU A 133 -21.92 1.64 8.87
N VAL A 134 -20.73 2.22 8.77
CA VAL A 134 -20.25 2.84 7.52
C VAL A 134 -20.11 1.79 6.43
N ASN A 135 -19.63 0.58 6.75
CA ASN A 135 -19.51 -0.48 5.75
C ASN A 135 -20.89 -0.98 5.28
N HIS A 136 -21.88 -1.06 6.19
CA HIS A 136 -23.27 -1.30 5.83
C HIS A 136 -23.81 -0.21 4.90
N TRP A 137 -23.54 1.07 5.20
CA TRP A 137 -23.89 2.18 4.31
C TRP A 137 -23.25 2.02 2.93
N CYS A 138 -21.97 1.65 2.87
CA CYS A 138 -21.28 1.44 1.59
C CYS A 138 -21.93 0.32 0.77
N HIS A 139 -22.28 -0.79 1.41
CA HIS A 139 -22.96 -1.93 0.79
C HIS A 139 -24.35 -1.59 0.23
N GLU A 140 -25.07 -0.66 0.84
CA GLU A 140 -26.37 -0.20 0.34
C GLU A 140 -26.27 0.54 -1.01
N HIS A 141 -25.09 1.08 -1.33
CA HIS A 141 -24.87 1.93 -2.50
C HIS A 141 -24.06 1.28 -3.62
N VAL A 142 -23.15 0.34 -3.30
CA VAL A 142 -22.19 -0.19 -4.27
C VAL A 142 -22.19 -1.71 -4.24
N SER A 143 -22.25 -2.31 -5.43
CA SER A 143 -22.11 -3.76 -5.63
C SER A 143 -20.91 -4.11 -6.49
N TYR A 144 -20.33 -5.28 -6.25
CA TYR A 144 -19.14 -5.70 -6.96
C TYR A 144 -19.37 -5.87 -8.47
N GLN A 145 -18.54 -5.23 -9.29
CA GLN A 145 -18.43 -5.51 -10.71
C GLN A 145 -16.99 -5.31 -11.22
N PRO A 146 -16.42 -6.26 -11.98
CA PRO A 146 -15.12 -6.08 -12.60
C PRO A 146 -15.05 -4.83 -13.50
N SER A 147 -13.95 -4.09 -13.41
CA SER A 147 -13.70 -2.84 -14.15
C SER A 147 -12.22 -2.73 -14.58
N ASP A 148 -11.84 -1.58 -15.16
CA ASP A 148 -10.44 -1.27 -15.51
C ASP A 148 -9.53 -1.12 -14.27
N SER A 149 -8.23 -1.17 -14.51
CA SER A 149 -7.17 -0.88 -13.54
C SER A 149 -7.20 0.53 -12.93
N ARG A 150 -7.75 1.53 -13.62
CA ARG A 150 -7.95 2.88 -13.06
C ARG A 150 -9.13 2.86 -12.10
N THR A 151 -8.88 3.18 -10.83
CA THR A 151 -9.92 3.22 -9.80
C THR A 151 -10.85 4.41 -10.01
N SER A 152 -12.16 4.18 -10.02
CA SER A 152 -13.16 5.26 -10.03
C SER A 152 -13.13 6.09 -8.73
N SER A 153 -13.46 7.37 -8.85
CA SER A 153 -13.58 8.25 -7.68
C SER A 153 -14.77 7.85 -6.79
N PRO A 154 -14.80 8.20 -5.50
CA PRO A 154 -15.91 7.85 -4.61
C PRO A 154 -17.28 8.37 -5.07
N MET A 155 -17.37 9.61 -5.59
CA MET A 155 -18.60 10.15 -6.17
C MET A 155 -19.03 9.38 -7.42
N ASN A 156 -18.07 9.00 -8.28
CA ASN A 156 -18.38 8.25 -9.49
C ASN A 156 -18.87 6.84 -9.15
N THR A 157 -18.22 6.19 -8.17
CA THR A 157 -18.59 4.86 -7.67
C THR A 157 -20.01 4.87 -7.08
N MET A 158 -20.37 5.92 -6.35
CA MET A 158 -21.75 6.11 -5.90
C MET A 158 -22.72 6.20 -7.10
N ARG A 159 -22.40 7.04 -8.09
CA ARG A 159 -23.28 7.25 -9.26
C ARG A 159 -23.45 6.00 -10.13
N SER A 160 -22.40 5.19 -10.26
CA SER A 160 -22.45 3.95 -11.03
C SER A 160 -23.08 2.80 -10.25
N ALA A 161 -23.07 2.86 -8.91
CA ALA A 161 -23.46 1.79 -8.00
C ALA A 161 -22.67 0.48 -8.19
N ILE A 162 -21.52 0.56 -8.89
CA ILE A 162 -20.67 -0.59 -9.20
C ILE A 162 -19.20 -0.26 -9.03
N GLY A 163 -18.42 -1.24 -8.58
CA GLY A 163 -16.96 -1.13 -8.46
C GLY A 163 -16.29 -2.50 -8.23
N ARG A 164 -15.02 -2.66 -8.60
CA ARG A 164 -14.23 -3.81 -8.14
C ARG A 164 -13.62 -3.51 -6.77
N CYS A 165 -12.82 -4.43 -6.25
CA CYS A 165 -12.14 -4.30 -4.97
C CYS A 165 -11.39 -2.97 -4.78
N GLY A 166 -10.84 -2.37 -5.85
CA GLY A 166 -10.17 -1.07 -5.78
C GLY A 166 -11.14 0.09 -5.50
N GLU A 167 -12.23 0.17 -6.25
CA GLU A 167 -13.28 1.17 -6.12
C GLU A 167 -13.99 1.04 -4.77
N GLU A 168 -14.40 -0.17 -4.41
CA GLU A 168 -15.11 -0.43 -3.15
C GLU A 168 -14.26 -0.05 -1.93
N SER A 169 -12.97 -0.40 -1.94
CA SER A 169 -12.07 -0.05 -0.84
C SER A 169 -11.68 1.43 -0.83
N THR A 170 -11.51 2.08 -1.99
CA THR A 170 -11.34 3.54 -2.07
C THR A 170 -12.59 4.27 -1.55
N PHE A 171 -13.78 3.82 -1.92
CA PHE A 171 -15.07 4.35 -1.48
C PHE A 171 -15.25 4.19 0.04
N THR A 172 -15.03 2.98 0.57
CA THR A 172 -15.18 2.69 2.00
C THR A 172 -14.16 3.46 2.84
N VAL A 173 -12.89 3.56 2.41
CA VAL A 173 -11.90 4.42 3.07
C VAL A 173 -12.36 5.87 3.06
N SER A 174 -12.90 6.36 1.95
CA SER A 174 -13.37 7.74 1.84
C SER A 174 -14.55 8.03 2.77
N ALA A 175 -15.49 7.08 2.91
CA ALA A 175 -16.62 7.16 3.83
C ALA A 175 -16.17 7.18 5.30
N LEU A 176 -15.26 6.27 5.68
CA LEU A 176 -14.69 6.25 7.04
C LEU A 176 -13.95 7.55 7.37
N ARG A 177 -13.13 8.04 6.43
CA ARG A 177 -12.39 9.30 6.59
C ARG A 177 -13.32 10.51 6.64
N ALA A 178 -14.46 10.50 5.95
CA ALA A 178 -15.43 11.59 5.98
C ALA A 178 -15.97 11.83 7.39
N VAL A 179 -16.19 10.76 8.17
CA VAL A 179 -16.57 10.84 9.59
C VAL A 179 -15.36 10.80 10.54
N GLY A 180 -14.15 11.09 10.06
CA GLY A 180 -12.98 11.25 10.93
C GLY A 180 -12.40 9.95 11.51
N ILE A 181 -12.77 8.78 10.99
CA ILE A 181 -12.17 7.50 11.36
C ILE A 181 -10.89 7.28 10.53
N PRO A 182 -9.72 7.04 11.14
CA PRO A 182 -8.51 6.75 10.38
C PRO A 182 -8.65 5.44 9.61
N ALA A 183 -8.51 5.49 8.30
CA ALA A 183 -8.67 4.33 7.43
C ALA A 183 -7.62 4.30 6.31
N ARG A 184 -7.27 3.10 5.85
CA ARG A 184 -6.32 2.87 4.75
C ARG A 184 -6.74 1.70 3.88
N GLN A 185 -6.46 1.81 2.59
CA GLN A 185 -6.63 0.71 1.65
C GLN A 185 -5.41 -0.20 1.76
N VAL A 186 -5.64 -1.47 2.03
CA VAL A 186 -4.60 -2.51 2.03
C VAL A 186 -4.70 -3.28 0.73
N TYR A 187 -3.54 -3.60 0.17
CA TYR A 187 -3.44 -4.30 -1.10
C TYR A 187 -2.47 -5.47 -0.98
N THR A 188 -2.85 -6.60 -1.58
CA THR A 188 -1.90 -7.63 -1.98
C THR A 188 -1.70 -7.56 -3.48
N PRO A 189 -0.48 -7.27 -3.97
CA PRO A 189 -0.28 -7.03 -5.40
C PRO A 189 -0.48 -8.24 -6.27
N ARG A 190 -0.17 -9.43 -5.74
CA ARG A 190 -0.38 -10.72 -6.38
C ARG A 190 -0.50 -11.79 -5.29
N TRP A 191 -1.42 -12.72 -5.46
CA TRP A 191 -1.49 -13.91 -4.61
C TRP A 191 -0.37 -14.90 -4.94
N ALA A 192 0.12 -15.63 -3.95
CA ALA A 192 1.10 -16.69 -4.17
C ALA A 192 0.48 -18.02 -4.60
N HIS A 193 -0.84 -18.13 -4.53
CA HIS A 193 -1.57 -19.38 -4.66
C HIS A 193 -2.60 -19.38 -5.79
N THR A 194 -2.82 -18.25 -6.46
CA THR A 194 -3.72 -18.10 -7.60
C THR A 194 -3.38 -16.84 -8.40
N ASP A 195 -3.75 -16.80 -9.67
CA ASP A 195 -3.57 -15.63 -10.53
C ASP A 195 -4.65 -14.57 -10.27
N ASP A 196 -4.43 -13.75 -9.24
CA ASP A 196 -5.25 -12.60 -8.94
C ASP A 196 -4.51 -11.65 -7.97
N ASN A 197 -5.16 -10.54 -7.63
CA ASN A 197 -4.80 -9.60 -6.57
C ASN A 197 -6.03 -9.27 -5.73
N HIS A 198 -5.86 -8.51 -4.65
CA HIS A 198 -7.02 -8.03 -3.90
C HIS A 198 -6.72 -6.77 -3.10
N ALA A 199 -7.74 -5.92 -2.93
CA ALA A 199 -7.71 -4.71 -2.13
C ALA A 199 -8.87 -4.73 -1.12
N TRP A 200 -8.61 -4.31 0.11
CA TRP A 200 -9.62 -4.20 1.18
C TRP A 200 -9.26 -3.03 2.10
N VAL A 201 -9.94 -2.91 3.24
CA VAL A 201 -9.80 -1.76 4.15
C VAL A 201 -9.24 -2.18 5.49
N GLU A 202 -8.40 -1.31 6.06
CA GLU A 202 -8.14 -1.29 7.50
C GLU A 202 -8.63 0.03 8.11
N ALA A 203 -9.30 -0.07 9.26
CA ALA A 203 -9.75 1.05 10.08
C ALA A 203 -9.08 1.01 11.46
N TRP A 204 -8.65 2.17 11.96
CA TRP A 204 -8.10 2.31 13.30
C TRP A 204 -9.24 2.49 14.30
N VAL A 205 -9.30 1.63 15.30
CA VAL A 205 -10.28 1.65 16.38
C VAL A 205 -9.59 1.60 17.73
N ASP A 206 -9.70 2.69 18.48
CA ASP A 206 -9.25 2.82 19.88
C ASP A 206 -7.83 2.25 20.14
N GLY A 207 -6.85 2.58 19.28
CA GLY A 207 -5.45 2.17 19.43
C GLY A 207 -5.02 1.00 18.56
N LYS A 208 -5.94 0.34 17.83
CA LYS A 208 -5.66 -0.86 17.06
C LYS A 208 -6.21 -0.77 15.64
N TRP A 209 -5.46 -1.28 14.67
CA TRP A 209 -5.94 -1.48 13.30
C TRP A 209 -6.75 -2.77 13.20
N TYR A 210 -7.89 -2.68 12.53
CA TYR A 210 -8.75 -3.81 12.18
C TYR A 210 -9.00 -3.82 10.68
N PHE A 211 -9.07 -4.99 10.07
CA PHE A 211 -9.44 -5.13 8.66
C PHE A 211 -10.93 -5.43 8.50
N LEU A 212 -11.45 -5.13 7.31
CA LEU A 212 -12.81 -5.42 6.87
C LEU A 212 -12.86 -5.50 5.34
N GLY A 213 -13.81 -6.27 4.81
CA GLY A 213 -14.21 -6.19 3.41
C GLY A 213 -14.85 -4.84 3.10
N ALA A 214 -14.75 -4.41 1.85
CA ALA A 214 -15.21 -3.09 1.43
C ALA A 214 -16.56 -3.24 0.73
N CYS A 215 -17.62 -2.58 1.22
CA CYS A 215 -18.99 -2.84 0.78
C CYS A 215 -19.45 -4.29 1.06
N GLU A 216 -18.76 -4.97 1.97
CA GLU A 216 -18.96 -6.38 2.35
C GLU A 216 -19.14 -6.45 3.87
N PRO A 217 -20.36 -6.23 4.38
CA PRO A 217 -20.59 -6.10 5.81
C PRO A 217 -20.51 -7.47 6.51
N GLU A 218 -19.69 -7.51 7.55
CA GLU A 218 -19.56 -8.65 8.46
C GLU A 218 -20.01 -8.22 9.87
N PRO A 219 -20.48 -9.15 10.73
CA PRO A 219 -20.99 -8.80 12.06
C PRO A 219 -19.89 -8.29 13.02
N VAL A 220 -18.62 -8.52 12.69
CA VAL A 220 -17.45 -8.12 13.50
C VAL A 220 -16.29 -7.70 12.59
N LEU A 221 -15.39 -6.88 13.12
CA LEU A 221 -14.15 -6.52 12.45
C LEU A 221 -13.13 -7.69 12.50
N ASN A 222 -12.13 -7.65 11.62
CA ASN A 222 -11.20 -8.75 11.34
C ASN A 222 -11.88 -10.03 10.82
N LEU A 223 -13.00 -9.85 10.11
CA LEU A 223 -13.67 -10.91 9.38
C LEU A 223 -13.91 -10.44 7.96
N GLY A 224 -13.69 -11.34 7.02
CA GLY A 224 -13.98 -11.19 5.60
C GLY A 224 -13.77 -12.52 4.89
N TRP A 225 -14.37 -12.67 3.72
CA TRP A 225 -14.22 -13.89 2.91
C TRP A 225 -12.76 -14.17 2.53
N PHE A 226 -11.90 -13.13 2.51
CA PHE A 226 -10.50 -13.20 2.15
C PHE A 226 -9.56 -13.59 3.31
N ASN A 227 -10.06 -13.90 4.52
CA ASN A 227 -9.20 -14.28 5.66
C ASN A 227 -8.21 -15.40 5.31
N ALA A 228 -8.71 -16.52 4.77
CA ALA A 228 -7.88 -17.67 4.41
C ALA A 228 -6.92 -17.37 3.23
N PRO A 229 -7.34 -16.70 2.13
CA PRO A 229 -6.42 -16.20 1.12
C PRO A 229 -5.33 -15.25 1.66
N ALA A 230 -5.70 -14.29 2.52
CA ALA A 230 -4.78 -13.32 3.12
C ALA A 230 -3.75 -13.98 4.04
N ALA A 231 -4.13 -15.04 4.76
CA ALA A 231 -3.20 -15.86 5.53
C ALA A 231 -2.10 -16.51 4.67
N ARG A 232 -2.33 -16.60 3.35
CA ARG A 232 -1.41 -17.15 2.34
C ARG A 232 -0.74 -16.06 1.49
N GLY A 233 -0.85 -14.80 1.89
CA GLY A 233 -0.23 -13.67 1.20
C GLY A 233 1.27 -13.57 1.47
N MET A 234 2.06 -13.21 0.45
CA MET A 234 3.48 -12.92 0.62
C MET A 234 3.72 -11.47 1.05
N LEU A 235 2.89 -10.54 0.59
CA LEU A 235 2.97 -9.13 0.95
C LEU A 235 1.56 -8.53 0.97
N MET A 236 1.27 -7.84 2.07
CA MET A 236 0.16 -6.91 2.20
C MET A 236 0.75 -5.56 2.59
N HIS A 237 0.43 -4.53 1.80
CA HIS A 237 1.00 -3.20 1.98
C HIS A 237 -0.05 -2.12 1.73
N THR A 238 0.28 -0.90 2.14
CA THR A 238 -0.57 0.29 1.96
C THR A 238 0.32 1.48 1.64
N LYS A 239 -0.20 2.39 0.83
CA LYS A 239 0.39 3.73 0.64
C LYS A 239 -0.09 4.63 1.77
N VAL A 240 0.84 5.34 2.39
CA VAL A 240 0.55 6.34 3.41
C VAL A 240 1.01 7.69 2.89
N PHE A 241 0.06 8.54 2.53
CA PHE A 241 0.37 9.88 2.04
C PHE A 241 1.08 10.69 3.13
N GLY A 242 2.19 11.30 2.74
CA GLY A 242 3.12 11.99 3.63
C GLY A 242 4.37 11.21 4.01
N ASN A 243 5.32 11.94 4.60
CA ASN A 243 6.50 11.35 5.23
C ASN A 243 6.13 10.65 6.55
N TYR A 244 5.59 9.45 6.44
CA TYR A 244 5.11 8.65 7.56
C TYR A 244 6.26 7.93 8.27
N SER A 245 6.29 8.06 9.60
CA SER A 245 7.27 7.45 10.51
C SER A 245 6.56 6.58 11.56
N GLY A 246 5.84 5.57 11.08
CA GLY A 246 5.22 4.55 11.92
C GLY A 246 6.13 3.39 12.29
N PRO A 247 5.63 2.45 13.12
CA PRO A 247 6.37 1.25 13.53
C PRO A 247 6.46 0.17 12.42
N GLU A 248 5.71 0.29 11.33
CA GLU A 248 5.72 -0.67 10.24
C GLU A 248 7.02 -0.62 9.41
N GLU A 249 7.42 -1.76 8.83
CA GLU A 249 8.54 -1.78 7.88
C GLU A 249 8.20 -0.91 6.67
N VAL A 250 9.10 0.02 6.33
CA VAL A 250 9.00 0.81 5.09
C VAL A 250 9.44 -0.06 3.92
N VAL A 251 8.53 -0.29 2.98
CA VAL A 251 8.76 -1.04 1.75
C VAL A 251 9.42 -0.14 0.71
N SER A 252 8.85 1.05 0.53
CA SER A 252 9.35 2.08 -0.38
C SER A 252 8.95 3.47 0.13
N ARG A 253 9.63 4.52 -0.36
CA ARG A 253 9.29 5.90 -0.05
C ARG A 253 9.60 6.80 -1.24
N ASN A 254 8.71 7.73 -1.52
CA ASN A 254 8.94 8.84 -2.43
C ASN A 254 8.56 10.18 -1.76
N ALA A 255 8.54 11.26 -2.53
CA ALA A 255 8.21 12.60 -2.02
C ALA A 255 6.74 12.74 -1.56
N CYS A 256 5.82 11.92 -2.07
CA CYS A 256 4.39 12.04 -1.82
C CYS A 256 3.88 11.06 -0.76
N TYR A 257 4.42 9.84 -0.72
CA TYR A 257 3.96 8.79 0.19
C TYR A 257 5.06 7.84 0.64
N THR A 258 4.80 7.20 1.77
CA THR A 258 5.56 6.07 2.30
C THR A 258 4.73 4.80 2.13
N GLU A 259 5.27 3.77 1.51
CA GLU A 259 4.65 2.44 1.48
C GLU A 259 5.12 1.63 2.66
N ILE A 260 4.17 1.06 3.40
CA ILE A 260 4.45 0.28 4.60
C ILE A 260 3.92 -1.13 4.49
N ASN A 261 4.62 -2.05 5.14
CA ASN A 261 4.28 -3.46 5.21
C ASN A 261 3.34 -3.74 6.39
N VAL A 262 2.17 -4.32 6.09
CA VAL A 262 1.14 -4.68 7.07
C VAL A 262 0.89 -6.19 7.11
N THR A 263 1.73 -6.99 6.44
CA THR A 263 1.58 -8.44 6.29
C THR A 263 1.39 -9.19 7.61
N LYS A 264 2.07 -8.73 8.67
CA LYS A 264 1.98 -9.32 10.03
C LYS A 264 0.58 -9.29 10.65
N ASN A 265 -0.34 -8.47 10.12
CA ASN A 265 -1.71 -8.39 10.59
C ASN A 265 -2.55 -9.60 10.13
N TYR A 266 -2.09 -10.34 9.12
CA TYR A 266 -2.87 -11.38 8.44
C TYR A 266 -2.19 -12.75 8.49
N THR A 267 -0.86 -12.80 8.58
CA THR A 267 -0.13 -14.06 8.56
C THR A 267 1.20 -14.00 9.31
N ASP A 268 1.75 -15.18 9.58
CA ASP A 268 3.11 -15.34 10.06
C ASP A 268 4.11 -14.80 9.04
N VAL A 269 5.02 -13.95 9.51
CA VAL A 269 6.08 -13.38 8.69
C VAL A 269 7.46 -13.89 9.10
N SER A 270 8.41 -13.78 8.17
CA SER A 270 9.84 -13.88 8.44
C SER A 270 10.58 -12.85 7.60
N THR A 271 11.73 -12.37 8.11
CA THR A 271 12.57 -11.40 7.38
C THR A 271 13.57 -12.15 6.52
N VAL A 272 13.44 -12.01 5.20
CA VAL A 272 14.45 -12.43 4.22
C VAL A 272 15.62 -11.47 4.32
N LYS A 273 16.85 -12.02 4.39
CA LYS A 273 18.10 -11.26 4.37
C LYS A 273 19.03 -11.83 3.30
N VAL A 274 19.29 -11.05 2.27
CA VAL A 274 20.21 -11.39 1.18
C VAL A 274 21.47 -10.54 1.25
N THR A 275 22.63 -11.15 1.00
CA THR A 275 23.89 -10.45 0.75
C THR A 275 24.27 -10.63 -0.71
N VAL A 276 24.31 -9.55 -1.48
CA VAL A 276 24.68 -9.56 -2.90
C VAL A 276 26.18 -9.42 -3.03
N LEU A 277 26.79 -10.35 -3.75
CA LEU A 277 28.23 -10.42 -3.99
C LEU A 277 28.56 -10.33 -5.48
N ASP A 278 29.72 -9.80 -5.83
CA ASP A 278 30.27 -9.92 -7.18
C ASP A 278 30.96 -11.28 -7.38
N ALA A 279 31.54 -11.49 -8.57
CA ALA A 279 32.24 -12.73 -8.91
C ALA A 279 33.47 -12.99 -8.03
N ASP A 280 34.04 -11.96 -7.42
CA ASP A 280 35.20 -12.03 -6.51
C ASP A 280 34.77 -12.17 -5.04
N SER A 281 33.48 -12.44 -4.80
CA SER A 281 32.87 -12.58 -3.47
C SER A 281 32.91 -11.30 -2.61
N LEU A 282 33.01 -10.13 -3.24
CA LEU A 282 32.95 -8.85 -2.56
C LEU A 282 31.50 -8.31 -2.49
N PRO A 283 31.09 -7.67 -1.40
CA PRO A 283 29.76 -7.07 -1.29
C PRO A 283 29.50 -5.99 -2.33
N VAL A 284 28.30 -6.02 -2.92
CA VAL A 284 27.89 -5.06 -3.96
C VAL A 284 26.91 -4.06 -3.40
N GLU A 285 27.36 -2.84 -3.13
CA GLU A 285 26.50 -1.72 -2.76
C GLU A 285 25.61 -1.26 -3.93
N GLY A 286 24.36 -0.85 -3.67
CA GLY A 286 23.48 -0.26 -4.67
C GLY A 286 22.98 -1.20 -5.77
N ALA A 287 23.18 -2.52 -5.62
CA ALA A 287 22.56 -3.52 -6.47
C ALA A 287 21.04 -3.45 -6.31
N THR A 288 20.31 -3.57 -7.42
CA THR A 288 18.84 -3.72 -7.38
C THR A 288 18.51 -5.15 -6.97
N VAL A 289 17.66 -5.32 -5.96
CA VAL A 289 17.13 -6.60 -5.49
C VAL A 289 15.62 -6.61 -5.64
N ASP A 290 15.11 -7.49 -6.49
CA ASP A 290 13.69 -7.76 -6.66
C ASP A 290 13.30 -9.02 -5.90
N TYR A 291 12.29 -8.91 -5.04
CA TYR A 291 11.65 -10.03 -4.37
C TYR A 291 10.44 -10.44 -5.21
N ARG A 292 10.59 -11.48 -6.04
CA ARG A 292 9.63 -11.80 -7.09
C ARG A 292 8.73 -12.97 -6.72
N LEU A 293 7.47 -12.84 -7.11
CA LEU A 293 6.43 -13.85 -6.99
C LEU A 293 5.97 -14.27 -8.38
N TYR A 294 5.73 -15.55 -8.58
CA TYR A 294 5.13 -16.02 -9.82
C TYR A 294 3.62 -15.81 -9.81
N ASN A 295 3.10 -15.10 -10.80
CA ASN A 295 1.68 -14.85 -11.00
C ASN A 295 1.46 -14.36 -12.45
N TYR A 296 0.32 -14.67 -13.09
CA TYR A 296 0.01 -14.30 -14.49
C TYR A 296 1.12 -14.68 -15.48
N ALA A 297 1.70 -15.86 -15.31
CA ALA A 297 2.82 -16.36 -16.11
C ALA A 297 4.09 -15.47 -16.11
N GLU A 298 4.24 -14.58 -15.13
CA GLU A 298 5.42 -13.72 -14.95
C GLU A 298 6.02 -13.82 -13.55
N LEU A 299 7.30 -13.45 -13.42
CA LEU A 299 7.93 -13.21 -12.12
C LEU A 299 7.74 -11.73 -11.75
N TYR A 300 6.63 -11.43 -11.09
CA TYR A 300 6.25 -10.09 -10.67
C TYR A 300 7.10 -9.62 -9.47
N PRO A 301 7.75 -8.44 -9.53
CA PRO A 301 8.49 -7.89 -8.39
C PRO A 301 7.52 -7.33 -7.35
N LEU A 302 7.33 -8.04 -6.22
CA LEU A 302 6.52 -7.55 -5.10
C LEU A 302 7.14 -6.30 -4.48
N VAL A 303 8.47 -6.32 -4.34
CA VAL A 303 9.25 -5.21 -3.80
C VAL A 303 10.59 -5.16 -4.52
N THR A 304 11.02 -3.96 -4.88
CA THR A 304 12.37 -3.67 -5.36
C THR A 304 13.11 -2.82 -4.34
N LYS A 305 14.27 -3.28 -3.86
CA LYS A 305 15.14 -2.54 -2.93
C LYS A 305 16.55 -2.40 -3.50
N LYS A 306 17.33 -1.51 -2.88
CA LYS A 306 18.76 -1.37 -3.11
C LYS A 306 19.53 -2.02 -1.97
N THR A 307 20.70 -2.59 -2.26
CA THR A 307 21.62 -3.05 -1.23
C THR A 307 22.35 -1.88 -0.56
N ASP A 308 22.64 -2.04 0.73
CA ASP A 308 23.49 -1.12 1.49
C ASP A 308 25.00 -1.33 1.20
N VAL A 309 25.86 -0.59 1.92
CA VAL A 309 27.33 -0.68 1.82
C VAL A 309 27.89 -2.08 2.11
N ALA A 310 27.14 -2.92 2.84
CA ALA A 310 27.50 -4.30 3.14
C ALA A 310 26.92 -5.28 2.10
N GLY A 311 26.36 -4.77 1.00
CA GLY A 311 25.70 -5.58 -0.03
C GLY A 311 24.38 -6.18 0.43
N GLN A 312 23.78 -5.70 1.53
CA GLN A 312 22.63 -6.34 2.15
C GLN A 312 21.31 -5.71 1.74
N SER A 313 20.29 -6.55 1.56
CA SER A 313 18.89 -6.14 1.43
C SER A 313 18.01 -7.05 2.29
N THR A 314 16.91 -6.49 2.81
CA THR A 314 15.96 -7.24 3.63
C THR A 314 14.52 -6.99 3.22
N LEU A 315 13.65 -7.98 3.43
CA LEU A 315 12.20 -7.85 3.29
C LEU A 315 11.50 -8.76 4.29
N THR A 316 10.55 -8.22 5.06
CA THR A 316 9.65 -9.05 5.86
C THR A 316 8.45 -9.47 5.00
N CYS A 317 8.16 -10.77 4.92
CA CYS A 317 7.08 -11.29 4.07
C CYS A 317 6.51 -12.59 4.64
N GLY A 318 5.40 -13.06 4.07
CA GLY A 318 4.78 -14.34 4.42
C GLY A 318 5.74 -15.52 4.22
N LYS A 319 5.57 -16.58 5.02
CA LYS A 319 6.43 -17.78 4.99
C LYS A 319 6.12 -18.72 3.81
N GLY A 320 6.40 -18.26 2.59
CA GLY A 320 6.30 -19.04 1.35
C GLY A 320 7.59 -18.96 0.53
N ASP A 321 7.51 -19.34 -0.74
CA ASP A 321 8.64 -19.28 -1.67
C ASP A 321 8.65 -17.99 -2.50
N LEU A 322 9.86 -17.44 -2.72
CA LEU A 322 10.12 -16.31 -3.62
C LEU A 322 11.26 -16.64 -4.58
N ILE A 323 11.30 -15.97 -5.72
CA ILE A 323 12.52 -15.82 -6.52
C ILE A 323 13.15 -14.48 -6.16
N VAL A 324 14.33 -14.49 -5.53
CA VAL A 324 15.10 -13.28 -5.27
C VAL A 324 16.05 -13.07 -6.44
N TRP A 325 15.93 -11.92 -7.11
CA TRP A 325 16.73 -11.54 -8.25
C TRP A 325 17.55 -10.30 -7.91
N ALA A 326 18.86 -10.33 -8.11
CA ALA A 326 19.72 -9.17 -7.94
C ALA A 326 20.42 -8.81 -9.25
N SER A 327 20.59 -7.51 -9.51
CA SER A 327 21.29 -7.03 -10.70
C SER A 327 22.02 -5.70 -10.45
N LYS A 328 23.17 -5.55 -11.10
CA LYS A 328 23.95 -4.30 -11.16
C LYS A 328 24.83 -4.30 -12.41
N ASP A 329 24.90 -3.18 -13.13
CA ASP A 329 25.83 -2.95 -14.25
C ASP A 329 25.85 -4.08 -15.31
N GLY A 330 24.66 -4.57 -15.68
CA GLY A 330 24.49 -5.64 -16.68
C GLY A 330 24.77 -7.06 -16.17
N ARG A 331 25.24 -7.21 -14.92
CA ARG A 331 25.39 -8.49 -14.23
C ARG A 331 24.18 -8.79 -13.37
N TYR A 332 23.85 -10.07 -13.21
CA TYR A 332 22.75 -10.49 -12.35
C TYR A 332 22.94 -11.88 -11.76
N GLY A 333 22.13 -12.19 -10.75
CA GLY A 333 22.00 -13.51 -10.15
C GLY A 333 20.57 -13.67 -9.63
N PHE A 334 20.10 -14.92 -9.53
CA PHE A 334 18.79 -15.19 -8.94
C PHE A 334 18.75 -16.56 -8.26
N ARG A 335 17.86 -16.70 -7.28
CA ARG A 335 17.69 -17.92 -6.51
C ARG A 335 16.26 -18.04 -5.97
N LYS A 336 15.73 -19.27 -5.94
CA LYS A 336 14.54 -19.62 -5.14
C LYS A 336 14.90 -19.63 -3.65
N VAL A 337 14.08 -18.97 -2.83
CA VAL A 337 14.23 -18.85 -1.39
C VAL A 337 12.95 -19.29 -0.71
N SER A 338 13.03 -20.24 0.21
CA SER A 338 11.94 -20.56 1.14
C SER A 338 12.02 -19.68 2.38
N VAL A 339 11.08 -18.74 2.50
CA VAL A 339 11.06 -17.73 3.56
C VAL A 339 10.85 -18.39 4.93
N GLY A 340 11.76 -18.12 5.87
CA GLY A 340 11.79 -18.73 7.19
C GLY A 340 12.61 -20.02 7.30
N LYS A 341 13.19 -20.51 6.19
CA LYS A 341 14.07 -21.69 6.16
C LYS A 341 15.46 -21.37 5.62
N ASP A 342 15.53 -20.69 4.48
CA ASP A 342 16.79 -20.47 3.74
C ASP A 342 17.47 -19.11 4.05
N ILE A 343 17.51 -18.70 5.32
CA ILE A 343 17.92 -17.34 5.71
C ILE A 343 18.96 -17.38 6.84
N PRO A 344 20.06 -16.59 6.75
CA PRO A 344 20.46 -15.70 5.65
C PRO A 344 21.10 -16.47 4.48
N PHE A 345 21.16 -15.83 3.29
CA PHE A 345 21.87 -16.39 2.13
C PHE A 345 22.61 -15.31 1.33
N SER A 346 23.55 -15.75 0.49
CA SER A 346 24.27 -14.90 -0.45
C SER A 346 23.81 -15.15 -1.89
N LEU A 347 23.84 -14.08 -2.70
CA LEU A 347 23.47 -14.11 -4.12
C LEU A 347 24.60 -13.48 -4.94
N VAL A 348 25.23 -14.26 -5.81
CA VAL A 348 26.36 -13.80 -6.62
C VAL A 348 25.86 -13.27 -7.96
N LEU A 349 26.41 -12.14 -8.42
CA LEU A 349 26.13 -11.55 -9.74
C LEU A 349 27.00 -12.22 -10.83
N ASP A 350 26.75 -13.51 -11.08
CA ASP A 350 27.57 -14.39 -11.93
C ASP A 350 27.08 -14.51 -13.39
N LYS A 351 25.91 -13.95 -13.72
CA LYS A 351 25.29 -14.03 -15.05
C LYS A 351 25.30 -12.69 -15.78
N ASP A 352 25.19 -12.75 -17.09
CA ASP A 352 25.03 -11.60 -17.98
C ASP A 352 24.00 -11.91 -19.09
N SER A 353 23.86 -11.02 -20.07
CA SER A 353 22.87 -11.13 -21.15
C SER A 353 23.05 -12.36 -22.05
N SER A 354 24.21 -13.03 -22.03
CA SER A 354 24.45 -14.25 -22.80
C SER A 354 23.93 -15.51 -22.11
N TYR A 355 23.61 -15.44 -20.81
CA TYR A 355 23.12 -16.59 -20.06
C TYR A 355 21.70 -16.98 -20.52
N SER A 356 21.54 -18.24 -20.90
CA SER A 356 20.26 -18.86 -21.21
C SER A 356 20.18 -20.23 -20.54
N ALA A 357 19.05 -20.51 -19.91
CA ALA A 357 18.78 -21.78 -19.25
C ALA A 357 17.28 -22.07 -19.20
N SER A 358 16.96 -23.35 -19.06
CA SER A 358 15.62 -23.83 -18.71
C SER A 358 15.68 -24.33 -17.27
N LEU A 359 14.87 -23.74 -16.39
CA LEU A 359 14.87 -24.04 -14.97
C LEU A 359 13.46 -24.40 -14.53
N ASP A 360 13.35 -25.43 -13.71
CA ASP A 360 12.09 -25.85 -13.10
C ASP A 360 12.07 -25.42 -11.63
N PHE A 361 11.04 -24.66 -11.27
CA PHE A 361 10.77 -24.26 -9.90
C PHE A 361 9.43 -24.81 -9.44
N GLU A 362 9.45 -25.44 -8.28
CA GLU A 362 8.26 -25.69 -7.48
C GLU A 362 8.15 -24.55 -6.48
N LEU A 363 7.06 -23.77 -6.51
CA LEU A 363 6.83 -22.66 -5.60
C LEU A 363 5.68 -22.99 -4.66
N VAL A 364 5.97 -22.91 -3.36
CA VAL A 364 5.03 -23.22 -2.29
C VAL A 364 4.57 -21.92 -1.63
N PRO A 365 3.26 -21.57 -1.69
CA PRO A 365 2.74 -20.42 -0.97
C PRO A 365 2.79 -20.64 0.55
N PRO A 366 2.64 -19.58 1.37
CA PRO A 366 2.44 -19.74 2.80
C PRO A 366 1.27 -20.68 3.11
N VAL A 367 1.38 -21.35 4.26
CA VAL A 367 0.40 -22.33 4.72
C VAL A 367 -0.91 -21.62 5.05
N GLU A 368 -2.02 -22.20 4.59
CA GLU A 368 -3.36 -21.74 4.91
C GLU A 368 -3.64 -21.80 6.42
N ARG A 369 -4.28 -20.76 6.94
CA ARG A 369 -4.73 -20.68 8.34
C ARG A 369 -6.09 -19.99 8.36
N ASN A 370 -6.98 -20.45 9.23
CA ASN A 370 -8.31 -19.87 9.44
C ASN A 370 -8.28 -18.87 10.60
#